data_AF-A0A925X4D6-F1
#
_entry.id   AF-A0A925X4D6-F1
#
_cell.length_a   1.000
_cell.length_b   1.000
_cell.length_c   1.000
_cell.angle_alpha   90.00
_cell.angle_beta   90.00
_cell.angle_gamma   90.00
#
_symmetry.space_group_name_H-M   'P 1'
#
loop_
_entity.id
_entity.type
_entity.pdbx_description
1 polymer ?
#
loop_
_entity_poly.entity_id
_entity_poly.type
_entity_poly.pdbx_seq_one_letter_code
_entity_poly.pdbx_strand_id
1 'polypeptide(L)'
;NDSAQVRFVSKELAAQEFMAEAGEDFISFLGNNPLHDSFVIRLKPEYFSSEGTSGKLTNFKRVKEDLEKIPGVFEVSYAAEQVDEIEKNLDKITWFLLGFTVVLFFSIAVLLNNTIRLAMFSQRFLIRSMQLVGATAGFIRRPFLLRAVLQGLLSALFAFGLLVLLFPLLQSFGLGEVTGQFRSVGLLQDWLPIIGLGLILCLVGMLASFISAYFAVSRYLKMSADDLY
;
A
#
# COMPACT_ATOMS: atom_id res chain seq x y z
N ASN A 1 -5.97 19.74 -10.54
CA ASN A 1 -6.85 20.89 -10.26
C ASN A 1 -7.46 20.60 -8.88
N ASP A 2 -6.82 21.10 -7.82
CA ASP A 2 -6.95 20.59 -6.43
C ASP A 2 -7.85 21.47 -5.52
N SER A 3 -8.64 22.37 -6.10
CA SER A 3 -9.56 23.22 -5.35
C SER A 3 -10.89 22.51 -5.10
N ALA A 4 -11.41 22.66 -3.88
CA ALA A 4 -12.82 22.34 -3.61
C ALA A 4 -13.67 23.22 -4.53
N GLN A 5 -14.43 22.59 -5.42
CA GLN A 5 -15.31 23.29 -6.35
C GLN A 5 -16.73 23.16 -5.84
N VAL A 6 -17.36 24.30 -5.63
CA VAL A 6 -18.79 24.39 -5.35
C VAL A 6 -19.44 24.94 -6.61
N ARG A 7 -20.25 24.11 -7.27
CA ARG A 7 -21.04 24.51 -8.44
C ARG A 7 -22.48 24.67 -8.01
N PHE A 8 -23.02 25.88 -8.19
CA PHE A 8 -24.46 26.12 -8.07
C PHE A 8 -25.17 25.61 -9.32
N VAL A 9 -26.25 24.86 -9.11
CA VAL A 9 -27.12 24.35 -10.16
C VAL A 9 -28.54 24.80 -9.80
N SER A 10 -29.10 25.71 -10.60
CA SER A 10 -30.49 26.13 -10.40
C SER A 10 -31.45 25.01 -10.76
N LYS A 11 -32.64 25.03 -10.18
CA LYS A 11 -33.69 24.04 -10.47
C LYS A 11 -34.02 23.93 -11.96
N GLU A 12 -33.95 25.02 -12.73
CA GLU A 12 -34.19 25.02 -14.17
C GLU A 12 -33.07 24.32 -14.94
N LEU A 13 -31.81 24.58 -14.56
CA LEU A 13 -30.65 23.92 -15.17
C LEU A 13 -30.63 22.42 -14.84
N ALA A 14 -30.92 22.06 -13.58
CA ALA A 14 -31.03 20.67 -13.15
C ALA A 14 -32.12 19.91 -13.93
N ALA A 15 -33.26 20.56 -14.18
CA ALA A 15 -34.33 19.96 -14.96
C ALA A 15 -33.94 19.73 -16.43
N GLN A 16 -33.23 20.68 -17.04
CA GLN A 16 -32.72 20.54 -18.41
C GLN A 16 -31.70 19.40 -18.52
N GLU A 17 -30.73 19.34 -17.59
CA GLU A 17 -29.73 18.27 -17.56
C GLU A 17 -30.39 16.89 -17.34
N PHE A 18 -31.36 16.80 -16.42
CA PHE A 18 -32.10 15.56 -16.16
C PHE A 18 -32.95 15.11 -17.35
N MET A 19 -33.66 16.02 -18.02
CA MET A 19 -34.44 15.69 -19.22
C MET A 19 -33.55 15.22 -20.38
N ALA A 20 -32.35 15.80 -20.51
CA ALA A 20 -31.38 15.39 -21.53
C ALA A 20 -30.80 13.99 -21.26
N GLU A 21 -30.60 13.63 -19.99
CA GLU A 21 -30.07 12.33 -19.59
C GLU A 21 -31.13 11.22 -19.56
N ALA A 22 -32.35 11.54 -19.10
CA ALA A 22 -33.48 10.62 -19.05
C ALA A 22 -34.19 10.45 -20.41
N GLY A 23 -34.07 11.44 -21.31
CA GLY A 23 -34.71 11.43 -22.63
C GLY A 23 -36.21 11.72 -22.63
N GLU A 24 -36.79 12.11 -21.48
CA GLU A 24 -38.23 12.36 -21.32
C GLU A 24 -38.51 13.72 -20.65
N ASP A 25 -39.60 14.37 -21.06
CA ASP A 25 -40.05 15.64 -20.47
C ASP A 25 -40.98 15.42 -19.28
N PHE A 26 -40.38 15.25 -18.11
CA PHE A 26 -41.13 15.07 -16.86
C PHE A 26 -41.90 16.33 -16.42
N ILE A 27 -41.49 17.53 -16.85
CA ILE A 27 -42.17 18.78 -16.48
C ILE A 27 -43.55 18.81 -17.14
N SER A 28 -43.63 18.37 -18.39
CA SER A 28 -44.90 18.25 -19.11
C SER A 28 -45.87 17.26 -18.44
N PHE A 29 -45.33 16.22 -17.77
CA PHE A 29 -46.11 15.20 -17.08
C PHE A 29 -46.56 15.63 -15.67
N LEU A 30 -45.67 16.25 -14.90
CA LEU A 30 -45.94 16.67 -13.51
C LEU A 30 -46.57 18.07 -13.41
N GLY A 31 -46.57 18.85 -14.49
CA GLY A 31 -47.12 20.20 -14.56
C GLY A 31 -46.31 21.28 -13.84
N ASN A 32 -45.25 20.91 -13.11
CA ASN A 32 -44.32 21.80 -12.41
C ASN A 32 -42.94 21.13 -12.24
N ASN A 33 -41.90 21.94 -11.96
CA ASN A 33 -40.56 21.44 -11.65
C ASN A 33 -40.44 21.09 -10.14
N PRO A 34 -40.28 19.81 -9.77
CA PRO A 34 -40.14 19.39 -8.38
C PRO A 34 -38.71 19.53 -7.85
N LEU A 35 -37.73 19.90 -8.70
CA LEU A 35 -36.33 20.02 -8.30
C LEU A 35 -36.08 21.30 -7.51
N HIS A 36 -35.15 21.21 -6.56
CA HIS A 36 -34.66 22.33 -5.78
C HIS A 36 -33.34 22.86 -6.34
N ASP A 37 -33.02 24.11 -6.01
CA ASP A 37 -31.68 24.63 -6.24
C ASP A 37 -30.67 23.81 -5.44
N SER A 38 -29.58 23.40 -6.08
CA SER A 38 -28.61 22.49 -5.48
C SER A 38 -27.18 23.04 -5.60
N PHE A 39 -26.34 22.66 -4.64
CA PHE A 39 -24.92 22.94 -4.64
C PHE A 39 -24.15 21.62 -4.77
N VAL A 40 -23.44 21.45 -5.89
CA VAL A 40 -22.57 20.29 -6.10
C VAL A 40 -21.20 20.62 -5.51
N ILE A 41 -20.82 19.88 -4.47
CA ILE A 41 -19.55 20.09 -3.74
C ILE A 41 -18.57 18.98 -4.09
N ARG A 42 -17.44 19.34 -4.69
CA ARG A 42 -16.30 18.42 -4.87
C ARG A 42 -15.37 18.51 -3.67
N LEU A 43 -15.29 17.44 -2.89
CA LEU A 43 -14.37 17.37 -1.76
C LEU A 43 -12.91 17.29 -2.22
N LYS A 44 -12.00 17.80 -1.39
CA LYS A 44 -10.57 17.66 -1.62
C LYS A 44 -10.11 16.21 -1.38
N PRO A 45 -9.04 15.73 -2.06
CA PRO A 45 -8.47 14.40 -1.86
C PRO A 45 -8.18 14.06 -0.39
N GLU A 46 -7.86 15.06 0.44
CA GLU A 46 -7.62 14.92 1.88
C GLU A 46 -8.81 14.30 2.64
N TYR A 47 -10.04 14.58 2.21
CA TYR A 47 -11.24 14.00 2.83
C TYR A 47 -11.51 12.57 2.38
N PHE A 48 -10.87 12.13 1.29
CA PHE A 48 -10.86 10.74 0.82
C PHE A 48 -9.75 9.91 1.46
N SER A 49 -8.85 10.52 2.24
CA SER A 49 -7.83 9.82 3.01
C SER A 49 -8.40 9.44 4.37
N SER A 50 -8.35 8.14 4.72
CA SER A 50 -8.61 7.71 6.09
C SER A 50 -7.38 8.05 6.94
N GLU A 51 -7.36 9.20 7.61
CA GLU A 51 -6.47 9.37 8.75
C GLU A 51 -6.99 8.47 9.90
N GLY A 52 -6.49 7.22 9.93
CA GLY A 52 -6.81 6.23 10.95
C GLY A 52 -7.72 5.08 10.49
N THR A 53 -8.06 4.19 11.43
CA THR A 53 -8.86 2.95 11.24
C THR A 53 -10.33 3.20 10.88
N SER A 54 -10.74 4.45 10.69
CA SER A 54 -12.11 4.81 10.30
C SER A 54 -12.15 5.06 8.80
N GLY A 55 -12.82 4.17 8.08
CA GLY A 55 -12.90 4.13 6.63
C GLY A 55 -13.41 5.42 5.95
N LYS A 56 -13.21 5.52 4.63
CA LYS A 56 -13.54 6.71 3.82
C LYS A 56 -15.01 7.09 3.95
N LEU A 57 -15.91 6.11 4.04
CA LEU A 57 -17.33 6.33 4.26
C LEU A 57 -17.65 7.13 5.54
N THR A 58 -16.83 6.99 6.58
CA THR A 58 -17.01 7.72 7.85
C THR A 58 -16.80 9.22 7.68
N ASN A 59 -15.85 9.63 6.82
CA ASN A 59 -15.59 11.04 6.55
C ASN A 59 -16.74 11.67 5.75
N PHE A 60 -17.26 10.97 4.73
CA PHE A 60 -18.43 11.43 3.97
C PHE A 60 -19.66 11.60 4.86
N LYS A 61 -19.90 10.65 5.76
CA LYS A 61 -21.03 10.73 6.70
C LYS A 61 -20.90 11.92 7.65
N ARG A 62 -19.70 12.20 8.17
CA ARG A 62 -19.45 13.37 9.03
C ARG A 62 -19.65 14.69 8.28
N VAL A 63 -19.15 14.79 7.05
CA VAL A 63 -19.34 15.97 6.21
C VAL A 63 -20.83 16.18 5.91
N LYS A 64 -21.57 15.11 5.62
CA LYS A 64 -23.03 15.15 5.47
C LYS A 64 -23.70 15.73 6.72
N GLU A 65 -23.43 15.14 7.88
CA GLU A 65 -24.03 15.57 9.16
C GLU A 65 -23.71 17.02 9.50
N ASP A 66 -22.53 17.52 9.15
CA ASP A 66 -22.14 18.90 9.40
C ASP A 66 -22.79 19.89 8.42
N LEU A 67 -23.00 19.50 7.17
CA LEU A 67 -23.70 20.32 6.18
C LEU A 67 -25.20 20.39 6.43
N GLU A 68 -25.83 19.30 6.89
CA GLU A 68 -27.27 19.27 7.22
C GLU A 68 -27.63 20.15 8.43
N LYS A 69 -26.66 20.50 9.28
CA LYS A 69 -26.87 21.43 10.42
C LYS A 69 -26.96 22.89 9.98
N ILE A 70 -26.62 23.22 8.74
CA ILE A 70 -26.63 24.60 8.24
C ILE A 70 -28.08 25.02 7.96
N PRO A 71 -28.58 26.11 8.58
CA PRO A 71 -29.94 26.58 8.35
C PRO A 71 -30.13 26.97 6.87
N GLY A 72 -31.14 26.37 6.23
CA GLY A 72 -31.42 26.55 4.80
C GLY A 72 -31.00 25.37 3.91
N VAL A 73 -30.31 24.37 4.45
CA VAL A 73 -30.03 23.10 3.76
C VAL A 73 -31.21 22.15 3.97
N PHE A 74 -31.83 21.69 2.87
CA PHE A 74 -32.95 20.77 2.91
C PHE A 74 -32.49 19.31 3.08
N GLU A 75 -31.54 18.87 2.25
CA GLU A 75 -31.00 17.51 2.28
C GLU A 75 -29.59 17.49 1.67
N VAL A 76 -28.72 16.62 2.20
CA VAL A 76 -27.41 16.35 1.61
C VAL A 76 -27.36 14.88 1.15
N SER A 77 -27.34 14.69 -0.17
CA SER A 77 -27.25 13.37 -0.79
C SER A 77 -25.85 13.09 -1.32
N TYR A 78 -25.37 11.88 -1.09
CA TYR A 78 -24.14 11.35 -1.68
C TYR A 78 -24.33 9.88 -2.02
N ALA A 79 -23.58 9.37 -2.99
CA ALA A 79 -23.65 7.98 -3.44
C ALA A 79 -22.99 7.02 -2.43
N ALA A 80 -23.62 6.83 -1.27
CA ALA A 80 -23.08 6.05 -0.16
C ALA A 80 -22.80 4.59 -0.52
N GLU A 81 -23.71 3.95 -1.26
CA GLU A 81 -23.59 2.56 -1.70
C GLU A 81 -22.39 2.36 -2.63
N GLN A 82 -22.20 3.25 -3.61
CA GLN A 82 -21.08 3.19 -4.55
C GLN A 82 -19.73 3.39 -3.84
N VAL A 83 -19.68 4.33 -2.88
CA VAL A 83 -18.48 4.56 -2.07
C VAL A 83 -18.14 3.34 -1.21
N ASP A 84 -19.16 2.73 -0.58
CA ASP A 84 -19.02 1.53 0.25
C ASP A 84 -18.58 0.30 -0.57
N GLU A 85 -19.12 0.11 -1.78
CA GLU A 85 -18.67 -0.95 -2.70
C GLU A 85 -17.21 -0.79 -3.13
N ILE A 86 -16.80 0.44 -3.47
CA ILE A 86 -15.39 0.73 -3.81
C ILE A 86 -14.49 0.45 -2.61
N GLU A 87 -14.88 0.88 -1.42
CA GLU A 87 -14.11 0.66 -0.19
C GLU A 87 -13.95 -0.84 0.12
N LYS A 88 -15.05 -1.62 0.09
CA LYS A 88 -15.01 -3.07 0.28
C LYS A 88 -14.15 -3.79 -0.76
N ASN A 89 -14.19 -3.36 -2.02
CA ASN A 89 -13.35 -3.92 -3.07
C ASN A 89 -11.86 -3.63 -2.85
N LEU A 90 -11.51 -2.40 -2.44
CA LEU A 90 -10.14 -2.04 -2.09
C LEU A 90 -9.64 -2.83 -0.87
N ASP A 91 -10.46 -3.03 0.15
CA ASP A 91 -10.13 -3.85 1.30
C ASP A 91 -9.88 -5.31 0.90
N LYS A 92 -10.76 -5.87 0.05
CA LYS A 92 -10.60 -7.23 -0.47
C LYS A 92 -9.29 -7.40 -1.24
N ILE A 93 -8.93 -6.43 -2.08
CA ILE A 93 -7.66 -6.43 -2.82
C ILE A 93 -6.49 -6.33 -1.84
N THR A 94 -6.58 -5.47 -0.83
CA THR A 94 -5.55 -5.31 0.22
C THR A 94 -5.30 -6.63 0.94
N TRP A 95 -6.37 -7.31 1.39
CA TRP A 95 -6.25 -8.61 2.04
C TRP A 95 -5.67 -9.69 1.13
N PHE A 96 -6.05 -9.68 -0.14
CA PHE A 96 -5.49 -10.61 -1.13
C PHE A 96 -3.99 -10.35 -1.35
N LEU A 97 -3.56 -9.10 -1.54
CA LEU A 97 -2.15 -8.72 -1.69
C LEU A 97 -1.35 -9.09 -0.45
N LEU A 98 -1.88 -8.84 0.75
CA LEU A 98 -1.23 -9.19 2.00
C LEU A 98 -1.01 -10.71 2.09
N GLY A 99 -2.03 -11.51 1.77
CA GLY A 99 -1.90 -12.97 1.70
C GLY A 99 -0.86 -13.40 0.68
N PHE A 100 -0.83 -12.77 -0.51
CA PHE A 100 0.16 -13.03 -1.54
C PHE A 100 1.59 -12.72 -1.07
N THR A 101 1.80 -11.60 -0.37
CA THR A 101 3.10 -11.26 0.24
C THR A 101 3.56 -12.32 1.24
N VAL A 102 2.67 -12.85 2.07
CA VAL A 102 3.01 -13.92 3.04
C VAL A 102 3.50 -15.18 2.32
N VAL A 103 2.82 -15.57 1.23
CA VAL A 103 3.23 -16.73 0.42
C VAL A 103 4.61 -16.53 -0.23
N LEU A 104 4.87 -15.33 -0.76
CA LEU A 104 6.19 -15.00 -1.30
C LEU A 104 7.27 -15.02 -0.21
N PHE A 105 6.99 -14.47 0.96
CA PHE A 105 7.92 -14.49 2.09
C PHE A 105 8.25 -15.92 2.53
N PHE A 106 7.25 -16.79 2.61
CA PHE A 106 7.45 -18.21 2.89
C PHE A 106 8.31 -18.90 1.83
N SER A 107 8.05 -18.61 0.54
CA SER A 107 8.82 -19.17 -0.57
C SER A 107 10.31 -18.77 -0.50
N ILE A 108 10.59 -17.52 -0.14
CA ILE A 108 11.96 -17.02 0.09
C ILE A 108 12.61 -17.76 1.27
N ALA A 109 11.88 -18.00 2.36
CA ALA A 109 12.40 -18.73 3.51
C ALA A 109 12.79 -20.18 3.14
N VAL A 110 11.99 -20.86 2.30
CA VAL A 110 12.31 -22.20 1.78
C VAL A 110 13.56 -22.17 0.90
N LEU A 111 13.64 -21.21 -0.03
CA LEU A 111 14.82 -21.03 -0.90
C LEU A 111 16.09 -20.82 -0.07
N LEU A 112 16.04 -19.95 0.94
CA LEU A 112 17.18 -19.70 1.82
C LEU A 112 17.62 -20.94 2.60
N ASN A 113 16.68 -21.77 3.07
CA ASN A 113 17.01 -23.04 3.71
C ASN A 113 17.82 -23.95 2.76
N ASN A 114 17.37 -24.06 1.51
CA ASN A 114 18.03 -24.86 0.49
C ASN A 114 19.41 -24.29 0.11
N THR A 115 19.52 -22.97 -0.06
CA THR A 115 20.80 -22.30 -0.37
C THR A 115 21.82 -22.49 0.75
N ILE A 116 21.41 -22.37 2.01
CA ILE A 116 22.31 -22.55 3.15
C ILE A 116 22.76 -24.01 3.25
N ARG A 117 21.86 -24.97 3.07
CA ARG A 117 22.22 -26.39 3.02
C ARG A 117 23.29 -26.66 1.97
N LEU A 118 23.10 -26.12 0.76
CA LEU A 118 24.05 -26.28 -0.33
C LEU A 118 25.41 -25.62 -0.02
N ALA A 119 25.38 -24.40 0.53
CA ALA A 119 26.58 -23.67 0.90
C ALA A 119 27.39 -24.39 2.00
N MET A 120 26.71 -24.94 3.01
CA MET A 120 27.32 -25.70 4.08
C MET A 120 27.90 -27.03 3.57
N PHE A 121 27.19 -27.73 2.68
CA PHE A 121 27.71 -28.95 2.05
C PHE A 121 28.98 -28.67 1.23
N SER A 122 28.99 -27.58 0.46
CA SER A 122 30.15 -27.15 -0.33
C SER A 122 31.36 -26.80 0.54
N GLN A 123 31.13 -26.23 1.73
CA GLN A 123 32.18 -25.78 2.65
C GLN A 123 32.42 -26.73 3.83
N ARG A 124 31.93 -27.98 3.76
CA ARG A 124 31.97 -28.95 4.87
C ARG A 124 33.35 -29.16 5.49
N PHE A 125 34.41 -29.15 4.67
CA PHE A 125 35.79 -29.31 5.15
C PHE A 125 36.26 -28.09 5.95
N LEU A 126 35.90 -26.89 5.52
CA LEU A 126 36.27 -25.64 6.18
C LEU A 126 35.59 -25.56 7.56
N ILE A 127 34.31 -25.93 7.62
CA ILE A 127 33.53 -25.97 8.86
C ILE A 127 34.11 -27.00 9.83
N ARG A 128 34.47 -28.19 9.34
CA ARG A 128 35.08 -29.24 10.17
C ARG A 128 36.45 -28.81 10.72
N SER A 129 37.27 -28.15 9.91
CA SER A 129 38.54 -27.57 10.37
C SER A 129 38.33 -26.51 11.45
N MET A 130 37.36 -25.61 11.28
CA MET A 130 36.99 -24.62 12.30
C MET A 130 36.51 -25.29 13.61
N GLN A 131 35.72 -26.36 13.52
CA GLN A 131 35.26 -27.12 14.68
C GLN A 131 36.41 -27.81 15.43
N LEU A 132 37.41 -28.35 14.72
CA LEU A 132 38.58 -29.01 15.32
C LEU A 132 39.49 -28.05 16.10
N VAL A 133 39.52 -26.76 15.71
CA VAL A 133 40.25 -25.70 16.43
C VAL A 133 39.41 -25.11 17.58
N GLY A 134 38.20 -25.63 17.83
CA GLY A 134 37.31 -25.17 18.91
C GLY A 134 36.53 -23.89 18.59
N ALA A 135 36.33 -23.58 17.30
CA ALA A 135 35.56 -22.39 16.92
C ALA A 135 34.10 -22.49 17.39
N THR A 136 33.59 -21.41 17.99
CA THR A 136 32.21 -21.34 18.47
C THR A 136 31.22 -21.31 17.30
N ALA A 137 29.98 -21.78 17.53
CA ALA A 137 28.93 -21.74 16.51
C ALA A 137 28.66 -20.32 15.98
N GLY A 138 28.90 -19.28 16.78
CA GLY A 138 28.82 -17.89 16.35
C GLY A 138 29.91 -17.50 15.34
N PHE A 139 31.14 -17.99 15.51
CA PHE A 139 32.24 -17.75 14.57
C PHE A 139 31.95 -18.34 13.19
N ILE A 140 31.36 -19.53 13.15
CA ILE A 140 30.95 -20.20 11.90
C ILE A 140 29.79 -19.45 11.21
N ARG A 141 28.86 -18.86 11.99
CA ARG A 141 27.67 -18.14 11.46
C ARG A 141 28.01 -16.77 10.84
N ARG A 142 28.97 -16.04 11.40
CA ARG A 142 29.31 -14.66 11.01
C ARG A 142 29.46 -14.43 9.51
N PRO A 143 30.26 -15.21 8.75
CA PRO A 143 30.43 -14.96 7.31
C PRO A 143 29.12 -15.11 6.52
N PHE A 144 28.23 -16.03 6.92
CA PHE A 144 26.94 -16.22 6.27
C PHE A 144 25.97 -15.08 6.59
N LEU A 145 25.93 -14.62 7.84
CA LEU A 145 25.09 -13.50 8.27
C LEU A 145 25.50 -12.19 7.56
N LEU A 146 26.81 -11.92 7.45
CA LEU A 146 27.30 -10.73 6.75
C LEU A 146 26.92 -10.74 5.27
N ARG A 147 27.03 -11.90 4.60
CA ARG A 147 26.59 -12.04 3.21
C ARG A 147 25.09 -11.78 3.06
N ALA A 148 24.27 -12.29 3.99
CA ALA A 148 22.83 -12.08 3.97
C ALA A 148 22.45 -10.61 4.18
N VAL A 149 23.11 -9.91 5.12
CA VAL A 149 22.88 -8.47 5.35
C VAL A 149 23.25 -7.65 4.11
N LEU A 150 24.40 -7.93 3.48
CA LEU A 150 24.81 -7.25 2.25
C LEU A 150 23.83 -7.49 1.09
N GLN A 151 23.36 -8.73 0.94
CA GLN A 151 22.31 -9.04 -0.04
C GLN A 151 21.02 -8.30 0.26
N GLY A 152 20.57 -8.27 1.53
CA GLY A 152 19.37 -7.53 1.94
C GLY A 152 19.47 -6.03 1.68
N LEU A 153 20.64 -5.44 1.92
CA LEU A 153 20.91 -4.02 1.61
C LEU A 153 20.85 -3.76 0.10
N LEU A 154 21.49 -4.59 -0.72
CA LEU A 154 21.48 -4.46 -2.17
C LEU A 154 20.07 -4.64 -2.75
N SER A 155 19.30 -5.60 -2.24
CA SER A 155 17.92 -5.81 -2.63
C SER A 155 17.03 -4.61 -2.28
N ALA A 156 17.21 -4.04 -1.09
CA ALA A 156 16.46 -2.85 -0.68
C ALA A 156 16.81 -1.62 -1.53
N LEU A 157 18.09 -1.39 -1.82
CA LEU A 157 18.52 -0.32 -2.72
C LEU A 157 17.95 -0.51 -4.13
N PHE A 158 17.95 -1.74 -4.64
CA PHE A 158 17.37 -2.05 -5.95
C PHE A 158 15.86 -1.80 -5.98
N ALA A 159 15.13 -2.27 -4.96
CA ALA A 159 13.70 -2.05 -4.83
C ALA A 159 13.35 -0.56 -4.72
N PHE A 160 14.11 0.19 -3.91
CA PHE A 160 13.95 1.63 -3.78
C PHE A 160 14.21 2.37 -5.09
N GLY A 161 15.29 2.03 -5.79
CA GLY A 161 15.59 2.62 -7.10
C GLY A 161 14.50 2.34 -8.13
N LEU A 162 13.94 1.12 -8.13
CA LEU A 162 12.82 0.75 -9.00
C LEU A 162 11.56 1.54 -8.65
N LEU A 163 11.27 1.74 -7.36
CA LEU A 163 10.13 2.55 -6.90
C LEU A 163 10.26 4.01 -7.38
N VAL A 164 11.42 4.62 -7.19
CA VAL A 164 11.70 6.00 -7.62
C VAL A 164 11.59 6.15 -9.13
N LEU A 165 11.99 5.14 -9.91
CA LEU A 165 11.92 5.17 -11.37
C LEU A 165 10.51 4.90 -11.91
N LEU A 166 9.78 3.96 -11.31
CA LEU A 166 8.45 3.57 -11.76
C LEU A 166 7.43 4.68 -11.52
N PHE A 167 7.60 5.48 -10.47
CA PHE A 167 6.68 6.56 -10.11
C PHE A 167 6.43 7.59 -11.22
N PRO A 168 7.45 8.28 -11.77
CA PRO A 168 7.25 9.23 -12.86
C PRO A 168 6.75 8.53 -14.14
N LEU A 169 7.13 7.26 -14.33
CA LEU A 169 6.66 6.47 -15.46
C LEU A 169 5.14 6.29 -15.40
N LEU A 170 4.60 5.89 -14.25
CA LEU A 170 3.15 5.73 -14.03
C LEU A 170 2.38 7.04 -14.25
N GLN A 171 2.96 8.18 -13.86
CA GLN A 171 2.37 9.49 -14.14
C GLN A 171 2.26 9.78 -15.65
N SER A 172 3.31 9.43 -16.40
CA SER A 172 3.33 9.64 -17.86
C SER A 172 2.33 8.76 -18.62
N PHE A 173 1.98 7.59 -18.08
CA PHE A 173 1.01 6.66 -18.68
C PHE A 173 -0.46 6.97 -18.31
N GLY A 174 -0.74 8.11 -17.67
CA GLY A 174 -2.12 8.51 -17.31
C GLY A 174 -2.66 7.85 -16.05
N LEU A 175 -1.84 7.07 -15.31
CA LEU A 175 -2.19 6.53 -13.99
C LEU A 175 -1.91 7.53 -12.86
N GLY A 176 -1.99 8.83 -13.17
CA GLY A 176 -1.68 9.92 -12.25
C GLY A 176 -2.56 9.92 -11.00
N GLU A 177 -3.79 9.43 -11.09
CA GLU A 177 -4.71 9.34 -9.94
C GLU A 177 -4.22 8.38 -8.84
N VAL A 178 -3.57 7.28 -9.23
CA VAL A 178 -2.92 6.36 -8.28
C VAL A 178 -1.77 7.08 -7.57
N THR A 179 -0.99 7.87 -8.30
CA THR A 179 0.12 8.65 -7.72
C THR A 179 -0.35 9.85 -6.89
N GLY A 180 -1.57 10.34 -7.15
CA GLY A 180 -2.20 11.43 -6.39
C GLY A 180 -2.43 11.07 -4.93
N GLN A 181 -2.75 9.80 -4.63
CA GLN A 181 -2.90 9.31 -3.26
C GLN A 181 -1.56 9.28 -2.49
N PHE A 182 -0.46 8.98 -3.17
CA PHE A 182 0.86 9.03 -2.54
C PHE A 182 1.35 10.48 -2.35
N ARG A 183 0.92 11.41 -3.21
CA ARG A 183 1.17 12.84 -3.03
C ARG A 183 0.35 13.43 -1.88
N SER A 184 -0.89 12.99 -1.68
CA SER A 184 -1.74 13.49 -0.58
C SER A 184 -1.25 13.08 0.82
N VAL A 185 -0.49 11.99 0.94
CA VAL A 185 0.18 11.57 2.19
C VAL A 185 1.52 12.31 2.39
N GLY A 186 1.85 13.30 1.54
CA GLY A 186 3.08 14.08 1.62
C GLY A 186 4.35 13.31 1.23
N LEU A 187 4.25 12.02 0.90
CA LEU A 187 5.40 11.16 0.57
C LEU A 187 6.15 11.60 -0.70
N LEU A 188 5.51 12.41 -1.55
CA LEU A 188 6.02 12.81 -2.87
C LEU A 188 6.15 14.32 -3.06
N GLN A 189 5.84 15.11 -2.02
CA GLN A 189 5.92 16.56 -2.10
C GLN A 189 7.34 17.06 -1.84
N ASP A 190 8.07 16.37 -0.94
CA ASP A 190 9.43 16.70 -0.54
C ASP A 190 10.40 15.51 -0.69
N TRP A 191 11.69 15.81 -0.81
CA TRP A 191 12.76 14.81 -0.87
C TRP A 191 12.98 14.06 0.45
N LEU A 192 12.63 14.70 1.57
CA LEU A 192 12.83 14.18 2.92
C LEU A 192 12.03 12.88 3.23
N PRO A 193 10.71 12.80 2.98
CA PRO A 193 9.95 11.57 3.19
C PRO A 193 10.38 10.43 2.26
N ILE A 194 10.83 10.74 1.04
CA ILE A 194 11.35 9.75 0.09
C ILE A 194 12.63 9.10 0.64
N ILE A 195 13.55 9.90 1.18
CA ILE A 195 14.76 9.38 1.83
C ILE A 195 14.39 8.57 3.08
N GLY A 196 13.45 9.06 3.90
CA GLY A 196 12.96 8.34 5.08
C GLY A 196 12.42 6.96 4.72
N LEU A 197 11.61 6.86 3.65
CA LEU A 197 11.10 5.60 3.13
C LEU A 197 12.24 4.67 2.68
N GLY A 198 13.22 5.20 1.95
CA GLY A 198 14.39 4.44 1.51
C GLY A 198 15.20 3.88 2.68
N LEU A 199 15.40 4.68 3.74
CA LEU A 199 16.09 4.24 4.95
C LEU A 199 15.32 3.13 5.69
N ILE A 200 13.99 3.28 5.84
CA ILE A 200 13.14 2.25 6.44
C ILE A 200 13.22 0.96 5.62
N LEU A 201 13.14 1.05 4.30
CA LEU A 201 13.21 -0.12 3.42
C LEU A 201 14.56 -0.84 3.54
N CYS A 202 15.67 -0.09 3.60
CA CYS A 202 16.99 -0.64 3.84
C CYS A 202 17.10 -1.33 5.20
N LEU A 203 16.58 -0.70 6.27
CA LEU A 203 16.58 -1.28 7.61
C LEU A 203 15.76 -2.57 7.66
N VAL A 204 14.53 -2.54 7.14
CA VAL A 204 13.64 -3.71 7.11
C VAL A 204 14.24 -4.83 6.26
N GLY A 205 14.79 -4.51 5.08
CA GLY A 205 15.45 -5.48 4.21
C GLY A 205 16.65 -6.16 4.88
N MET A 206 17.54 -5.37 5.49
CA MET A 206 18.69 -5.90 6.24
C MET A 206 18.27 -6.77 7.42
N LEU A 207 17.30 -6.32 8.22
CA LEU A 207 16.79 -7.06 9.38
C LEU A 207 16.11 -8.36 8.95
N ALA A 208 15.25 -8.33 7.94
CA ALA A 208 14.55 -9.50 7.42
C ALA A 208 15.55 -10.55 6.88
N SER A 209 16.54 -10.12 6.09
CA SER A 209 17.60 -11.01 5.59
C SER A 209 18.45 -11.57 6.72
N PHE A 210 18.81 -10.76 7.73
CA PHE A 210 19.56 -11.21 8.89
C PHE A 210 18.80 -12.26 9.70
N ILE A 211 17.53 -12.00 10.04
CA ILE A 211 16.69 -12.91 10.83
C ILE A 211 16.54 -14.24 10.07
N SER A 212 16.22 -14.18 8.79
CA SER A 212 16.04 -15.37 7.96
C SER A 212 17.33 -16.21 7.88
N ALA A 213 18.47 -15.58 7.60
CA ALA A 213 19.76 -16.26 7.58
C ALA A 213 20.15 -16.82 8.96
N TYR A 214 19.89 -16.09 10.03
CA TYR A 214 20.14 -16.55 11.40
C TYR A 214 19.34 -17.82 11.71
N PHE A 215 18.04 -17.84 11.42
CA PHE A 215 17.22 -19.02 11.65
C PHE A 215 17.69 -20.23 10.84
N ALA A 216 17.98 -20.02 9.55
CA ALA A 216 18.38 -21.11 8.67
C ALA A 216 19.75 -21.70 9.03
N VAL A 217 20.77 -20.87 9.31
CA VAL A 217 22.10 -21.35 9.74
C VAL A 217 22.04 -21.94 11.15
N SER A 218 21.27 -21.35 12.06
CA SER A 218 21.12 -21.87 13.43
C SER A 218 20.44 -23.24 13.46
N ARG A 219 19.43 -23.45 12.61
CA ARG A 219 18.79 -24.75 12.45
C ARG A 219 19.78 -25.79 11.92
N TYR A 220 20.55 -25.44 10.89
CA TYR A 220 21.53 -26.34 10.29
C TYR A 220 22.65 -26.74 11.27
N LEU A 221 23.24 -25.77 11.99
CA LEU A 221 24.32 -26.05 12.95
C LEU A 221 23.86 -26.82 14.19
N LYS A 222 22.55 -26.87 14.47
CA LYS A 222 21.97 -27.71 15.53
C LYS A 222 21.70 -29.14 15.07
N MET A 223 21.68 -29.40 13.76
CA MET A 223 21.58 -30.76 13.23
C MET A 223 22.97 -31.39 13.36
N SER A 224 23.04 -32.47 14.16
CA SER A 224 24.28 -33.19 14.45
C SER A 224 24.86 -33.81 13.18
N ALA A 225 26.18 -34.00 13.15
CA ALA A 225 26.92 -34.64 12.06
C ALA A 225 26.45 -36.06 11.71
N ASP A 226 25.63 -36.69 12.56
CA ASP A 226 25.03 -38.02 12.34
C ASP A 226 23.78 -38.02 11.44
N ASP A 227 23.12 -36.89 11.20
CA ASP A 227 22.00 -36.78 10.23
C ASP A 227 22.49 -36.40 8.81
N LEU A 228 23.80 -36.20 8.64
CA LEU A 228 24.42 -35.80 7.38
C LEU A 228 25.12 -36.95 6.64
N TYR A 229 25.02 -38.17 7.18
CA TYR A 229 25.46 -39.42 6.55
C TYR A 229 24.30 -40.40 6.43
#